data_AF-A0A2N5MG15-F1
#
_entry.id   AF-A0A2N5MG15-F1
#
_cell.length_a   1.000
_cell.length_b   1.000
_cell.length_c   1.000
_cell.angle_alpha   90.00
_cell.angle_beta   90.00
_cell.angle_gamma   90.00
#
_symmetry.space_group_name_H-M   'P 1'
#
loop_
_entity.id
_entity.type
_entity.pdbx_description
1 polymer ?
#
loop_
_entity_poly.entity_id
_entity_poly.type
_entity_poly.pdbx_seq_one_letter_code
_entity_poly.pdbx_strand_id
1 'polypeptide(L)'
;MCPFDGDSAKVYKKMEEDLNRKIRCMTNSMTFVKMAGEAMDTHLNHVVAIRNQSQKWLDRNNLASRNDMADMAKRIIRHEDRLDLLDDELYDILTEVKSHRIQLRRLTDELSEIAEELECKEKHLRKKRNYTRSGGEKHGRKGKKRSK
;
A
#
# COMPACT_ATOMS: atom_id res chain seq x y z
N MET A 1 7.76 36.52 -60.51
CA MET A 1 7.37 35.10 -60.54
C MET A 1 6.10 35.01 -61.37
N CYS A 2 6.19 34.58 -62.62
CA CYS A 2 4.99 34.42 -63.45
C CYS A 2 4.11 33.30 -62.85
N PRO A 3 2.79 33.48 -62.81
CA PRO A 3 1.88 32.42 -62.40
C PRO A 3 2.04 31.27 -63.39
N PHE A 4 2.12 30.03 -62.90
CA PHE A 4 2.15 28.86 -63.76
C PHE A 4 0.98 28.95 -64.74
N ASP A 5 1.29 29.12 -66.04
CA ASP A 5 0.27 29.16 -67.09
C ASP A 5 -0.59 27.88 -67.00
N GLY A 6 -1.90 28.01 -67.25
CA GLY A 6 -2.86 26.90 -67.11
C GLY A 6 -2.49 25.65 -67.92
N ASP A 7 -1.64 25.79 -68.94
CA ASP A 7 -1.11 24.66 -69.71
C ASP A 7 0.06 23.94 -69.01
N SER A 8 0.90 24.65 -68.28
CA SER A 8 1.93 24.03 -67.43
C SER A 8 1.29 23.19 -66.33
N ALA A 9 0.23 23.71 -65.69
CA ALA A 9 -0.52 22.97 -64.67
C ALA A 9 -1.13 21.66 -65.21
N LYS A 10 -1.65 21.67 -66.45
CA LYS A 10 -2.17 20.45 -67.11
C LYS A 10 -1.06 19.43 -67.38
N VAL A 11 0.13 19.88 -67.80
CA VAL A 11 1.29 19.00 -68.04
C VAL A 11 1.74 18.33 -66.75
N TYR A 12 1.86 19.08 -65.65
CA TYR A 12 2.23 18.49 -64.35
C TYR A 12 1.20 17.49 -63.86
N LYS A 13 -0.10 17.81 -63.98
CA LYS A 13 -1.17 16.90 -63.58
C LYS A 13 -1.12 15.58 -64.36
N LYS A 14 -0.90 15.64 -65.67
CA LYS A 14 -0.75 14.44 -66.50
C LYS A 14 0.49 13.62 -66.11
N MET A 15 1.60 14.29 -65.82
CA MET A 15 2.82 13.63 -65.34
C MET A 15 2.60 12.94 -63.98
N GLU A 16 1.88 13.60 -63.06
CA GLU A 16 1.49 13.03 -61.77
C GLU A 16 0.60 11.79 -61.95
N GLU A 17 -0.42 11.86 -62.82
CA GLU A 17 -1.30 10.74 -63.13
C GLU A 17 -0.54 9.53 -63.71
N ASP A 18 0.42 9.78 -64.60
CA ASP A 18 1.26 8.73 -65.20
C ASP A 18 2.22 8.10 -64.19
N LEU A 19 2.83 8.90 -63.31
CA LEU A 19 3.67 8.40 -62.22
C LEU A 19 2.85 7.57 -61.23
N ASN A 20 1.69 8.07 -60.82
CA ASN A 20 0.78 7.36 -59.92
C ASN A 20 0.31 6.03 -60.52
N ARG A 21 0.01 6.00 -61.82
CA ARG A 21 -0.33 4.77 -62.53
C ARG A 21 0.82 3.76 -62.49
N LYS A 22 2.05 4.20 -62.81
CA LYS A 22 3.24 3.34 -62.78
C LYS A 22 3.51 2.80 -61.38
N ILE A 23 3.45 3.65 -60.36
CA ILE A 23 3.61 3.24 -58.96
C ILE A 23 2.58 2.17 -58.62
N ARG A 24 1.29 2.40 -58.91
CA ARG A 24 0.23 1.42 -58.65
C ARG A 24 0.46 0.10 -59.38
N CYS A 25 0.89 0.12 -60.65
CA CYS A 25 1.18 -1.12 -61.38
C CYS A 25 2.34 -1.91 -60.76
N MET A 26 3.37 -1.21 -60.26
CA MET A 26 4.51 -1.85 -59.61
C MET A 26 4.15 -2.38 -58.22
N THR A 27 3.43 -1.58 -57.42
CA THR A 27 3.11 -1.91 -56.02
C THR A 27 1.91 -2.84 -55.87
N ASN A 28 0.96 -2.82 -56.79
CA ASN A 28 -0.18 -3.75 -56.83
C ASN A 28 0.18 -5.04 -57.58
N SER A 29 1.34 -5.60 -57.29
CA SER A 29 1.80 -6.87 -57.83
C SER A 29 2.14 -7.84 -56.71
N MET A 30 1.86 -9.12 -56.91
CA MET A 30 2.21 -10.16 -55.94
C MET A 30 3.72 -10.19 -55.66
N THR A 31 4.53 -9.91 -56.68
CA THR A 31 5.99 -9.81 -56.56
C THR A 31 6.40 -8.70 -55.59
N PHE A 32 5.77 -7.52 -55.68
CA PHE A 32 6.03 -6.43 -54.75
C PHE A 32 5.63 -6.80 -53.32
N VAL A 33 4.44 -7.37 -53.12
CA VAL A 33 3.98 -7.80 -51.79
C VAL A 33 4.94 -8.80 -51.17
N LYS A 34 5.41 -9.78 -51.96
CA LYS A 34 6.37 -10.78 -51.51
C LYS A 34 7.71 -10.16 -51.10
N MET A 35 8.30 -9.32 -51.96
CA MET A 35 9.58 -8.64 -51.65
C MET A 35 9.45 -7.70 -50.45
N ALA A 36 8.33 -6.99 -50.32
CA ALA A 36 8.06 -6.15 -49.17
C ALA A 36 7.97 -6.98 -47.88
N GLY A 37 7.32 -8.14 -47.92
CA GLY A 37 7.29 -9.08 -46.80
C GLY A 37 8.69 -9.58 -46.41
N GLU A 38 9.47 -10.06 -47.38
CA GLU A 38 10.85 -10.51 -47.16
C GLU A 38 11.75 -9.40 -46.59
N ALA A 39 11.59 -8.16 -47.07
CA ALA A 39 12.30 -7.00 -46.55
C ALA A 39 11.91 -6.69 -45.09
N MET A 40 10.61 -6.77 -44.75
CA MET A 40 10.13 -6.61 -43.37
C MET A 40 10.68 -7.70 -42.45
N ASP A 41 10.63 -8.97 -42.88
CA ASP A 41 11.15 -10.10 -42.10
C ASP A 41 12.66 -9.95 -41.86
N THR A 42 13.40 -9.55 -42.89
CA THR A 42 14.84 -9.27 -42.78
C THR A 42 15.10 -8.13 -41.80
N HIS A 43 14.31 -7.06 -41.85
CA HIS A 43 14.42 -5.95 -40.90
C HIS A 43 14.13 -6.40 -39.46
N LEU A 44 13.08 -7.19 -39.24
CA LEU A 44 12.75 -7.72 -37.91
C LEU A 44 13.88 -8.59 -37.37
N ASN A 45 14.43 -9.48 -38.19
CA ASN A 45 15.59 -10.30 -37.83
C ASN A 45 16.81 -9.44 -37.46
N HIS A 46 17.06 -8.37 -38.23
CA HIS A 46 18.14 -7.43 -37.95
C HIS A 46 17.95 -6.69 -36.62
N VAL A 47 16.73 -6.23 -36.33
CA VAL A 47 16.39 -5.59 -35.05
C VAL A 47 16.63 -6.54 -33.87
N VAL A 48 16.24 -7.82 -34.00
CA VAL A 48 16.50 -8.84 -32.98
C VAL A 48 18.00 -9.06 -32.79
N ALA A 49 18.76 -9.15 -33.88
CA ALA A 49 20.22 -9.31 -33.82
C ALA A 49 20.91 -8.15 -33.10
N ILE A 50 20.52 -6.90 -33.41
CA ILE A 50 21.03 -5.70 -32.73
C ILE A 50 20.68 -5.75 -31.24
N ARG A 51 19.44 -6.05 -30.87
CA ARG A 51 19.02 -6.14 -29.46
C ARG A 51 19.86 -7.16 -28.69
N ASN A 52 20.08 -8.33 -29.27
CA ASN A 52 20.90 -9.38 -28.66
C ASN A 52 22.37 -8.96 -28.53
N GLN A 53 22.91 -8.25 -29.53
CA GLN A 53 24.27 -7.74 -29.48
C GLN A 53 24.43 -6.66 -28.41
N SER A 54 23.48 -5.72 -28.32
CA SER A 54 23.45 -4.70 -27.28
C SER A 54 23.38 -5.31 -25.90
N GLN A 55 22.53 -6.33 -25.69
CA GLN A 55 22.44 -7.04 -24.41
C GLN A 55 23.77 -7.69 -24.05
N LYS A 56 24.38 -8.45 -24.96
CA LYS A 56 25.70 -9.08 -24.72
C LYS A 56 26.78 -8.05 -24.40
N TRP A 57 26.74 -6.88 -25.03
CA TRP A 57 27.69 -5.82 -24.75
C TRP A 57 27.49 -5.23 -23.35
N LEU A 58 26.24 -5.02 -22.93
CA LEU A 58 25.91 -4.59 -21.57
C LEU A 58 26.37 -5.64 -20.54
N ASP A 59 26.06 -6.92 -20.77
CA ASP A 59 26.43 -8.03 -19.89
C ASP A 59 27.96 -8.11 -19.70
N ARG A 60 28.73 -7.98 -20.80
CA ARG A 60 30.21 -7.99 -20.75
C ARG A 60 30.80 -6.84 -19.95
N ASN A 61 30.15 -5.70 -19.96
CA ASN A 61 30.58 -4.52 -19.20
C ASN A 61 29.92 -4.46 -17.82
N ASN A 62 29.14 -5.49 -17.44
CA ASN A 62 28.37 -5.54 -16.21
C ASN A 62 27.48 -4.29 -16.00
N LEU A 63 26.88 -3.82 -17.09
CA LEU A 63 25.98 -2.67 -17.11
C LEU A 63 24.53 -3.13 -17.09
N ALA A 64 23.67 -2.39 -16.38
CA ALA A 64 22.25 -2.69 -16.29
C ALA A 64 21.56 -2.51 -17.65
N SER A 65 20.75 -3.50 -18.03
CA SER A 65 19.89 -3.40 -19.20
C SER A 65 18.61 -2.64 -18.90
N ARG A 66 17.88 -2.28 -19.96
CA ARG A 66 16.54 -1.71 -19.84
C ARG A 66 15.59 -2.63 -19.07
N ASN A 67 15.72 -3.95 -19.25
CA ASN A 67 14.88 -4.92 -18.55
C ASN A 67 15.19 -4.93 -17.05
N ASP A 68 16.48 -4.89 -16.68
CA ASP A 68 16.90 -4.83 -15.28
C ASP A 68 16.38 -3.57 -14.60
N MET A 69 16.46 -2.42 -15.29
CA MET A 69 15.89 -1.16 -14.81
C MET A 69 14.36 -1.25 -14.65
N ALA A 70 13.67 -1.86 -15.61
CA ALA A 70 12.21 -2.04 -15.53
C ALA A 70 11.81 -2.96 -14.37
N ASP A 71 12.56 -4.04 -14.14
CA ASP A 71 12.28 -4.97 -13.04
C ASP A 71 12.61 -4.36 -11.69
N MET A 72 13.65 -3.54 -11.60
CA MET A 72 13.94 -2.75 -10.41
C MET A 72 12.82 -1.75 -10.11
N ALA A 73 12.32 -1.04 -11.13
CA ALA A 73 11.19 -0.12 -10.97
C ALA A 73 9.93 -0.84 -10.46
N LYS A 74 9.61 -2.02 -11.02
CA LYS A 74 8.48 -2.84 -10.51
C LYS A 74 8.66 -3.25 -9.05
N ARG A 75 9.89 -3.59 -8.64
CA ARG A 75 10.18 -3.94 -7.24
C ARG A 75 10.00 -2.73 -6.32
N ILE A 76 10.46 -1.56 -6.74
CA ILE A 76 10.28 -0.31 -5.99
C ILE A 76 8.79 -0.04 -5.75
N ILE A 77 7.98 -0.05 -6.81
CA ILE A 77 6.53 0.16 -6.71
C ILE A 77 5.89 -0.83 -5.72
N ARG A 78 6.20 -2.13 -5.83
CA ARG A 78 5.67 -3.14 -4.91
C ARG A 78 6.08 -2.93 -3.45
N HIS A 79 7.28 -2.41 -3.23
CA HIS A 79 7.77 -2.13 -1.88
C HIS A 79 7.14 -0.87 -1.31
N GLU A 80 6.89 0.14 -2.14
CA GLU A 80 6.13 1.34 -1.79
C GLU A 80 4.71 0.96 -1.38
N ASP A 81 3.98 0.22 -2.21
CA ASP A 81 2.63 -0.28 -1.89
C ASP A 81 2.58 -1.03 -0.55
N ARG A 82 3.62 -1.84 -0.28
CA ARG A 82 3.71 -2.62 0.96
C ARG A 82 4.06 -1.76 2.18
N LEU A 83 4.82 -0.69 1.99
CA LEU A 83 5.11 0.27 3.06
C LEU A 83 3.85 1.03 3.45
N ASP A 84 3.08 1.49 2.46
CA ASP A 84 1.81 2.18 2.71
C ASP A 84 0.84 1.30 3.51
N LEU A 85 0.71 0.03 3.13
CA LEU A 85 -0.11 -0.93 3.89
C LEU A 85 0.38 -1.13 5.33
N LEU A 86 1.69 -1.20 5.54
CA LEU A 86 2.26 -1.35 6.88
C LEU A 86 2.05 -0.09 7.73
N ASP A 87 2.11 1.09 7.12
CA ASP A 87 1.85 2.36 7.81
C ASP A 87 0.38 2.46 8.26
N ASP A 88 -0.56 2.03 7.41
CA ASP A 88 -1.99 1.93 7.77
C ASP A 88 -2.21 0.93 8.92
N GLU A 89 -1.64 -0.28 8.82
CA GLU A 89 -1.74 -1.29 9.89
C GLU A 89 -1.15 -0.79 11.22
N LEU A 90 -0.02 -0.08 11.16
CA LEU A 90 0.61 0.49 12.35
C LEU A 90 -0.26 1.57 12.97
N TYR A 91 -0.90 2.41 12.15
CA TYR A 91 -1.82 3.42 12.61
C TYR A 91 -3.00 2.79 13.36
N ASP A 92 -3.61 1.74 12.78
CA ASP A 92 -4.72 1.02 13.39
C ASP A 92 -4.31 0.41 14.74
N ILE A 93 -3.20 -0.32 14.79
CA ILE A 93 -2.67 -0.89 16.04
C ILE A 93 -2.43 0.21 17.08
N LEU A 94 -1.87 1.36 16.69
CA LEU A 94 -1.63 2.46 17.62
C LEU A 94 -2.94 3.01 18.20
N THR A 95 -4.00 3.09 17.38
CA THR A 95 -5.32 3.54 17.83
C THR A 95 -5.95 2.54 18.80
N GLU A 96 -5.84 1.25 18.53
CA GLU A 96 -6.31 0.18 19.42
C GLU A 96 -5.57 0.19 20.76
N VAL A 97 -4.24 0.30 20.74
CA VAL A 97 -3.42 0.38 21.96
C VAL A 97 -3.81 1.59 22.81
N LYS A 98 -4.11 2.74 22.18
CA LYS A 98 -4.61 3.92 22.89
C LYS A 98 -5.97 3.63 23.54
N SER A 99 -6.89 2.99 22.81
CA SER A 99 -8.20 2.58 23.35
C SER A 99 -8.05 1.63 24.54
N HIS A 100 -7.24 0.58 24.42
CA HIS A 100 -6.97 -0.37 25.50
C HIS A 100 -6.35 0.30 26.72
N ARG A 101 -5.43 1.27 26.53
CA ARG A 101 -4.88 2.05 27.65
C ARG A 101 -5.94 2.86 28.39
N ILE A 102 -6.90 3.43 27.68
CA ILE A 102 -8.01 4.17 28.31
C ILE A 102 -8.89 3.20 29.11
N GLN A 103 -9.23 2.03 28.54
CA GLN A 103 -10.04 1.02 29.22
C GLN A 103 -9.34 0.48 30.49
N LEU A 104 -8.04 0.17 30.40
CA LEU A 104 -7.25 -0.28 31.56
C LEU A 104 -7.21 0.78 32.67
N ARG A 105 -7.09 2.05 32.31
CA ARG A 105 -7.14 3.14 33.31
C ARG A 105 -8.48 3.16 34.03
N ARG A 106 -9.59 3.11 33.29
CA ARG A 106 -10.94 3.06 33.87
C ARG A 106 -11.12 1.86 34.81
N LEU A 107 -10.71 0.67 34.39
CA LEU A 107 -10.75 -0.52 35.23
C LEU A 107 -9.89 -0.39 36.50
N THR A 108 -8.73 0.27 36.38
CA THR A 108 -7.86 0.53 37.54
C THR A 108 -8.54 1.47 38.52
N ASP A 109 -9.19 2.53 38.02
CA ASP A 109 -9.93 3.48 38.84
C ASP A 109 -11.12 2.79 39.53
N GLU A 110 -11.93 2.01 38.80
CA GLU A 110 -13.05 1.23 39.34
C GLU A 110 -12.61 0.23 40.44
N LEU A 111 -11.50 -0.48 40.21
CA LEU A 111 -10.94 -1.39 41.21
C LEU A 111 -10.46 -0.65 42.46
N SER A 112 -9.91 0.55 42.31
CA SER A 112 -9.48 1.38 43.44
C SER A 112 -10.67 1.82 44.30
N GLU A 113 -11.77 2.24 43.67
CA GLU A 113 -13.01 2.60 44.38
C GLU A 113 -13.59 1.42 45.15
N ILE A 114 -13.64 0.24 44.54
CA ILE A 114 -14.12 -0.99 45.20
C ILE A 114 -13.22 -1.35 46.39
N ALA A 115 -11.90 -1.22 46.24
CA ALA A 115 -10.97 -1.49 47.34
C ALA A 115 -11.18 -0.55 48.52
N GLU A 116 -11.38 0.75 48.25
CA GLU A 116 -11.69 1.75 49.29
C GLU A 116 -13.02 1.46 50.00
N GLU A 117 -14.07 1.08 49.25
CA GLU A 117 -15.34 0.67 49.83
C GLU A 117 -15.21 -0.54 50.76
N LEU A 118 -14.45 -1.56 50.34
CA LEU A 118 -14.22 -2.77 51.13
C LEU A 118 -13.45 -2.45 52.40
N GLU A 119 -12.41 -1.62 52.33
CA GLU A 119 -11.70 -1.14 53.52
C GLU A 119 -12.62 -0.39 54.49
N CYS A 120 -13.50 0.46 53.96
CA CYS A 120 -14.45 1.23 54.76
C CYS A 120 -15.44 0.29 55.48
N LYS A 121 -15.98 -0.69 54.74
CA LYS A 121 -16.86 -1.75 55.28
C LYS A 121 -16.15 -2.58 56.35
N GLU A 122 -14.89 -2.98 56.15
CA GLU A 122 -14.12 -3.74 57.13
C GLU A 122 -13.89 -2.94 58.42
N LYS A 123 -13.49 -1.67 58.30
CA LYS A 123 -13.33 -0.73 59.44
C LYS A 123 -14.65 -0.58 60.20
N HIS A 124 -15.78 -0.50 59.50
CA HIS A 124 -17.09 -0.38 60.12
C HIS A 124 -17.52 -1.66 60.88
N LEU A 125 -17.29 -2.83 60.28
CA LEU A 125 -17.54 -4.13 60.92
C LEU A 125 -16.66 -4.34 62.16
N ARG A 126 -15.36 -3.97 62.10
CA ARG A 126 -14.46 -4.00 63.27
C ARG A 126 -14.98 -3.12 64.41
N LYS A 127 -15.41 -1.88 64.12
CA LYS A 127 -15.99 -0.98 65.13
C LYS A 127 -17.25 -1.56 65.76
N LYS A 128 -18.17 -2.10 64.95
CA LYS A 128 -19.42 -2.73 65.41
C LYS A 128 -19.14 -3.93 66.33
N ARG A 129 -18.17 -4.78 65.98
CA ARG A 129 -17.74 -5.93 66.80
C ARG A 129 -17.12 -5.51 68.14
N ASN A 130 -16.37 -4.42 68.18
CA ASN A 130 -15.78 -3.91 69.42
C ASN A 130 -16.86 -3.31 70.36
N TYR A 131 -17.86 -2.63 69.80
CA TYR A 131 -19.00 -2.09 70.56
C TYR A 131 -19.88 -3.18 71.19
N THR A 132 -20.17 -4.28 70.48
CA THR A 132 -20.92 -5.41 71.04
C THR A 132 -20.13 -6.16 72.11
N ARG A 133 -18.80 -6.17 72.03
CA ARG A 133 -17.92 -6.77 73.05
C ARG A 133 -17.83 -5.91 74.33
N SER A 134 -17.84 -4.58 74.23
CA SER A 134 -17.85 -3.68 75.41
C SER A 134 -19.23 -3.51 76.05
N GLY A 135 -20.32 -3.79 75.34
CA GLY A 135 -21.68 -3.78 75.88
C GLY A 135 -22.03 -4.99 76.74
N GLY A 136 -21.30 -6.10 76.60
CA GLY A 136 -21.51 -7.35 77.35
C GLY A 136 -20.99 -7.36 78.80
N GLU A 137 -20.11 -6.42 79.18
CA GLU A 137 -19.49 -6.42 80.52
C GLU A 137 -20.30 -5.68 81.61
N LYS A 138 -21.44 -5.05 81.28
CA LYS A 138 -22.23 -4.27 82.26
C LYS A 138 -23.47 -4.97 82.84
N HIS A 139 -23.69 -6.26 82.55
CA HIS A 139 -24.78 -7.04 83.16
C HIS A 139 -24.26 -8.31 83.84
N GLY A 140 -23.61 -8.14 84.99
CA GLY A 140 -23.12 -9.28 85.77
C GLY A 140 -22.60 -8.96 87.16
N ARG A 141 -23.19 -8.01 87.91
CA ARG A 141 -22.93 -7.86 89.36
C ARG A 141 -24.08 -7.15 90.07
N LYS A 142 -25.18 -7.87 90.28
CA LYS A 142 -26.13 -7.57 91.37
C LYS A 142 -26.17 -8.76 92.31
N GLY A 143 -25.85 -8.52 93.57
CA GLY A 143 -26.22 -9.41 94.66
C GLY A 143 -25.11 -9.63 95.70
N LYS A 144 -25.10 -8.82 96.76
CA LYS A 144 -25.59 -9.22 98.09
C LYS A 144 -25.35 -8.09 99.09
N LYS A 145 -26.44 -7.45 99.51
CA LYS A 145 -26.54 -6.79 100.82
C LYS A 145 -26.66 -7.89 101.87
N ARG A 146 -25.91 -7.81 102.98
CA ARG A 146 -26.33 -8.39 104.24
C ARG A 146 -25.99 -7.44 105.37
N SER A 147 -27.03 -7.21 106.17
CA SER A 147 -27.16 -6.26 107.26
C SER A 147 -26.62 -6.82 108.57
N LYS A 148 -26.32 -5.87 109.46
CA LYS A 148 -26.15 -5.96 110.93
C LYS A 148 -24.87 -6.59 111.43
#